data_AF-A0ABD0N996-F1
#
_entry.id   AF-A0ABD0N996-F1
#
_cell.length_a   1.000
_cell.length_b   1.000
_cell.length_c   1.000
_cell.angle_alpha   90.00
_cell.angle_beta   90.00
_cell.angle_gamma   90.00
#
_symmetry.space_group_name_H-M   'P 1'
#
loop_
_entity.id
_entity.type
_entity.pdbx_description
1 polymer ?
#
loop_
_entity_poly.entity_id
_entity_poly.type
_entity_poly.pdbx_seq_one_letter_code
_entity_poly.pdbx_strand_id
1 'polypeptide(L)' 'YYLCLQLREDILSGRLPCSFVTHALLGSYAVQAELGDYDPEEHGPDYISEFRFAPNQTRELEERVMELHRTY' A
#
# COMPACT_ATOMS: atom_id res chain seq x y z
N TYR A 1 -2.61 15.29 -9.21
CA TYR A 1 -1.23 15.01 -8.80
C TYR A 1 -0.93 15.52 -7.39
N TYR A 2 -0.84 16.83 -7.13
CA TYR A 2 -0.52 17.37 -5.78
C TYR A 2 -1.46 16.90 -4.65
N LEU A 3 -2.75 16.75 -4.92
CA LEU A 3 -3.71 16.24 -3.93
C LEU A 3 -3.37 14.81 -3.46
N CYS A 4 -2.98 13.92 -4.38
CA CYS A 4 -2.64 12.54 -4.07
C CYS A 4 -1.36 12.46 -3.23
N LEU A 5 -0.36 13.29 -3.56
CA LEU A 5 0.87 13.40 -2.78
C LEU A 5 0.61 13.92 -1.37
N GLN A 6 -0.23 14.96 -1.24
CA GLN A 6 -0.58 15.50 0.07
C GLN A 6 -1.37 14.50 0.91
N LEU A 7 -2.34 13.79 0.32
CA LEU A 7 -3.09 12.76 1.01
C LEU A 7 -2.19 11.62 1.49
N ARG A 8 -1.27 11.15 0.64
CA ARG A 8 -0.27 10.14 1.01
C ARG A 8 0.56 10.62 2.20
N GLU A 9 1.05 11.85 2.15
CA GLU A 9 1.85 12.42 3.23
C GLU A 9 1.05 12.56 4.52
N ASP A 10 -0.22 12.99 4.45
CA ASP A 10 -1.09 13.11 5.62
C ASP A 10 -1.38 11.76 6.26
N ILE A 11 -1.56 10.70 5.46
CA ILE A 11 -1.71 9.32 5.95
C ILE A 11 -0.42 8.87 6.64
N LEU A 12 0.72 9.01 5.96
CA LEU A 12 2.03 8.54 6.47
C LEU A 12 2.50 9.30 7.70
N SER A 13 2.19 10.59 7.80
CA SER A 13 2.50 11.39 8.98
C SER A 13 1.49 11.21 10.12
N GLY A 14 0.42 10.43 9.91
CA GLY A 14 -0.67 10.25 10.87
C GLY A 14 -1.57 11.47 11.07
N ARG A 15 -1.47 12.50 10.20
CA ARG A 15 -2.37 13.67 10.22
C ARG A 15 -3.77 13.29 9.77
N LEU A 16 -3.87 12.33 8.85
CA LEU A 16 -5.12 11.73 8.41
C LEU A 16 -5.21 10.30 8.96
N PRO A 17 -5.88 10.08 10.10
CA PRO A 17 -6.06 8.74 10.64
C PRO A 17 -6.91 7.89 9.71
N CYS A 18 -6.47 6.67 9.45
CA CYS A 18 -7.14 5.71 8.58
C CYS A 18 -7.31 4.37 9.29
N SER A 19 -8.37 3.64 8.96
CA SER A 19 -8.55 2.28 9.46
C SER A 19 -7.51 1.34 8.83
N PHE A 20 -7.28 0.17 9.43
CA PHE A 20 -6.44 -0.88 8.82
C PHE A 20 -6.88 -1.21 7.39
N VAL A 21 -8.20 -1.39 7.18
CA VAL A 21 -8.78 -1.69 5.87
C VAL A 21 -8.51 -0.58 4.86
N THR A 22 -8.64 0.67 5.29
CA THR A 22 -8.37 1.83 4.42
C THR A 22 -6.90 1.89 4.01
N HIS A 23 -5.96 1.65 4.94
CA HIS A 23 -4.54 1.60 4.62
C HIS A 23 -4.24 0.46 3.63
N ALA A 24 -4.81 -0.73 3.84
CA ALA A 24 -4.58 -1.87 2.97
C ALA A 24 -5.10 -1.62 1.54
N LEU A 25 -6.30 -1.05 1.42
CA LEU A 25 -6.91 -0.77 0.12
C LEU A 25 -6.17 0.35 -0.64
N LEU A 26 -5.81 1.44 0.05
CA LEU A 26 -5.02 2.51 -0.58
C LEU A 26 -3.62 2.01 -0.94
N GLY A 27 -3.03 1.16 -0.09
CA GLY A 27 -1.76 0.53 -0.35
C GLY A 27 -1.78 -0.36 -1.59
N SER A 28 -2.82 -1.18 -1.78
CA SER A 28 -2.91 -2.04 -2.97
C SER A 28 -3.02 -1.22 -4.25
N TYR A 29 -3.80 -0.15 -4.25
CA TYR A 29 -3.86 0.75 -5.42
C TYR A 29 -2.57 1.52 -5.66
N ALA A 30 -1.84 1.89 -4.60
CA ALA A 30 -0.53 2.51 -4.74
C ALA A 30 0.49 1.54 -5.35
N VAL A 31 0.49 0.27 -4.91
CA VAL A 31 1.35 -0.77 -5.49
C VAL A 31 0.99 -1.01 -6.95
N GLN A 32 -0.30 -1.17 -7.28
CA GLN A 32 -0.75 -1.39 -8.65
C GLN A 32 -0.41 -0.21 -9.58
N ALA A 33 -0.46 1.03 -9.06
CA ALA A 33 -0.07 2.21 -9.84
C ALA A 33 1.44 2.28 -10.13
N GLU A 34 2.28 1.72 -9.26
CA GLU A 34 3.74 1.76 -9.37
C GLU A 34 4.32 0.53 -10.09
N LEU A 35 3.75 -0.65 -9.86
CA LEU A 35 4.25 -1.94 -10.37
C LEU A 35 3.41 -2.51 -11.52
N GLY A 36 2.20 -2.01 -11.76
CA GLY A 36 1.24 -2.63 -12.67
C GLY A 36 0.52 -3.81 -12.02
N ASP A 37 -0.05 -4.70 -12.82
CA ASP A 37 -0.80 -5.85 -12.32
C ASP A 37 0.14 -6.90 -11.70
N TYR A 38 -0.39 -7.69 -10.76
CA TYR A 38 0.40 -8.73 -10.10
C TYR A 38 0.86 -9.84 -11.06
N ASP A 39 2.18 -9.96 -11.23
CA ASP A 39 2.87 -11.11 -11.84
C ASP A 39 3.56 -12.02 -10.78
N PRO A 40 3.25 -13.33 -10.68
CA PRO A 40 3.89 -14.25 -9.73
C PRO A 40 5.35 -14.59 -10.03
N GLU A 41 5.85 -14.37 -11.26
CA GLU A 41 7.26 -14.56 -11.62
C GLU A 41 8.12 -13.38 -11.15
N GLU A 42 7.56 -12.17 -11.13
CA GLU A 42 8.25 -10.95 -10.71
C GLU A 42 8.04 -10.62 -9.21
N HIS A 43 6.83 -10.87 -8.68
CA HIS A 43 6.45 -10.46 -7.34
C HIS A 43 6.64 -11.60 -6.31
N GLY A 44 7.87 -11.68 -5.77
CA GLY A 44 8.23 -12.56 -4.65
C GLY A 44 7.53 -12.23 -3.32
N PRO A 45 7.86 -12.89 -2.21
CA PRO A 45 7.11 -12.75 -0.95
C PRO A 45 7.20 -11.37 -0.27
N ASP A 46 8.23 -10.56 -0.60
CA ASP A 46 8.52 -9.29 0.08
C ASP A 46 8.62 -8.10 -0.91
N TYR A 47 8.00 -8.23 -2.09
CA TYR A 47 8.13 -7.26 -3.20
C TYR A 47 7.64 -5.84 -2.87
N ILE A 48 6.85 -5.69 -1.79
CA ILE A 48 6.36 -4.38 -1.33
C ILE A 48 7.06 -3.87 -0.06
N SER A 49 8.13 -4.52 0.39
CA SER A 49 8.82 -4.18 1.65
C SER A 49 9.41 -2.76 1.67
N GLU A 50 9.71 -2.19 0.51
CA GLU A 50 10.19 -0.79 0.38
C GLU A 50 9.06 0.24 0.40
N PHE A 51 7.80 -0.19 0.26
CA PHE A 51 6.64 0.70 0.27
C PHE A 51 6.22 1.02 1.70
N ARG A 52 5.77 2.27 1.89
CA ARG A 52 5.17 2.73 3.14
C ARG A 52 3.72 3.10 2.89
N PHE A 53 2.83 2.46 3.65
CA PHE A 53 1.39 2.64 3.57
C PHE A 53 0.81 3.30 4.82
N ALA A 54 1.44 3.09 5.98
CA ALA A 54 0.98 3.59 7.27
C ALA A 54 2.16 4.03 8.17
N PRO A 55 1.94 4.95 9.13
CA PRO A 55 2.97 5.38 10.07
C PRO A 55 3.53 4.22 10.92
N ASN A 56 2.67 3.30 11.33
CA ASN A 56 3.02 2.11 12.11
C ASN A 56 2.76 0.85 11.29
N GLN A 57 3.44 0.73 10.15
CA GLN A 57 3.28 -0.42 9.25
C GLN A 57 3.66 -1.72 9.95
N THR A 58 2.77 -2.70 9.85
CA THR A 58 2.97 -4.06 10.34
C THR A 58 3.07 -5.02 9.16
N ARG A 59 3.67 -6.19 9.41
CA ARG A 59 3.71 -7.26 8.40
C ARG A 59 2.32 -7.75 8.00
N GLU A 60 1.37 -7.76 8.93
CA GLU A 60 -0.04 -8.07 8.64
C GLU A 60 -0.65 -7.09 7.62
N LEU A 61 -0.27 -5.80 7.68
CA LEU A 61 -0.71 -4.82 6.69
C LEU A 61 -0.11 -5.11 5.32
N GLU A 62 1.19 -5.42 5.24
CA GLU A 62 1.85 -5.77 3.98
C GLU A 62 1.21 -7.02 3.35
N GLU A 63 0.99 -8.07 4.14
CA GLU A 63 0.29 -9.29 3.70
C GLU A 63 -1.09 -8.96 3.14
N ARG A 64 -1.86 -8.10 3.83
CA ARG A 64 -3.17 -7.69 3.35
C ARG A 64 -3.13 -6.85 2.07
N VAL A 65 -2.14 -5.98 1.92
CA VAL A 65 -1.93 -5.20 0.68
C VAL A 65 -1.61 -6.14 -0.48
N MET A 66 -0.72 -7.12 -0.29
CA MET A 66 -0.38 -8.11 -1.31
C MET A 66 -1.58 -8.97 -1.72
N GLU A 67 -2.43 -9.37 -0.76
CA GLU A 67 -3.68 -10.08 -1.05
C GLU A 67 -4.61 -9.26 -1.95
N LEU A 68 -4.76 -7.97 -1.65
CA LEU A 68 -5.63 -7.08 -2.43
C LEU A 68 -5.03 -6.79 -3.81
N HIS A 69 -3.72 -6.60 -3.92
CA HIS A 69 -3.04 -6.39 -5.21
C HIS A 69 -3.10 -7.63 -6.12
N ARG A 70 -3.20 -8.85 -5.56
CA ARG A 70 -3.45 -10.07 -6.36
C ARG A 70 -4.89 -10.16 -6.88
N THR A 71 -5.81 -9.40 -6.28
CA THR A 71 -7.25 -9.46 -6.58
C THR A 71 -7.68 -8.38 -7.58
N TYR A 72 -6.98 -7.25 -7.60
CA TYR A 72 -7.27 -6.07 -8.41
C TYR A 72 -6.16 -5.82 -9.40
#